data_AF-A0AAD9ZKJ9-F1
#
_entry.id   AF-A0AAD9ZKJ9-F1
#
_cell.length_a   1.000
_cell.length_b   1.000
_cell.length_c   1.000
_cell.angle_alpha   90.00
_cell.angle_beta   90.00
_cell.angle_gamma   90.00
#
_symmetry.space_group_name_H-M   'P 1'
#
loop_
_entity.id
_entity.type
_entity.pdbx_description
1 polymer ?
#
loop_
_entity_poly.entity_id
_entity_poly.type
_entity_poly.pdbx_seq_one_letter_code
_entity_poly.pdbx_strand_id
1 'polypeptide(L)'
;MKNSVDELQTLHRLHVSGRPSKAPRILEVNWRPPLPSCLKVNTDGAAFGSPGLAGCAGFFCTCRGFVKGYFAIPLGVCFAFEVELAAVVHAVDYAWTFGWRRL
;
A
#
# COMPACT_ATOMS: atom_id res chain seq x y z
N MET A 1 -13.66 11.25 -15.59
CA MET A 1 -14.58 12.28 -15.05
C MET A 1 -13.75 13.17 -14.13
N LYS A 2 -13.62 14.46 -14.42
CA LYS A 2 -12.83 15.38 -13.61
C LYS A 2 -13.81 16.22 -12.80
N ASN A 3 -14.16 15.77 -11.60
CA ASN A 3 -15.04 16.49 -10.67
C ASN A 3 -14.50 17.91 -10.42
N SER A 4 -14.91 18.86 -11.24
CA SER A 4 -14.42 20.25 -11.25
C SER A 4 -15.55 21.20 -10.88
N VAL A 5 -15.18 22.41 -10.45
CA VAL A 5 -16.16 23.45 -10.11
C VAL A 5 -16.97 23.85 -11.35
N ASP A 6 -16.37 23.84 -12.53
CA ASP A 6 -17.05 24.17 -13.80
C ASP A 6 -18.11 23.13 -14.18
N GLU A 7 -17.82 21.83 -14.00
CA GLU A 7 -18.81 20.77 -14.20
C GLU A 7 -19.97 20.91 -13.21
N LEU A 8 -19.68 21.24 -11.94
CA LEU A 8 -20.71 21.47 -10.92
C LEU A 8 -21.62 22.66 -11.28
N GLN A 9 -21.04 23.78 -11.75
CA GLN A 9 -21.80 24.95 -12.20
C GLN A 9 -22.68 24.63 -13.42
N THR A 10 -22.18 23.81 -14.34
CA THR A 10 -22.93 23.38 -15.53
C THR A 10 -24.15 22.54 -15.13
N LEU A 11 -23.97 21.55 -14.25
CA LEU A 11 -25.06 20.73 -13.74
C LEU A 11 -26.12 21.55 -12.99
N HIS A 12 -25.68 22.55 -12.21
CA HIS A 12 -26.58 23.48 -11.53
C HIS A 12 -27.44 24.28 -12.52
N ARG A 13 -26.86 24.80 -13.61
CA ARG A 13 -27.61 25.51 -14.66
C ARG A 13 -28.62 24.62 -15.38
N LEU A 14 -28.34 23.33 -15.47
CA LEU A 14 -29.22 22.32 -16.07
C LEU A 14 -30.30 21.79 -15.11
N HIS A 15 -30.43 22.37 -13.91
CA HIS A 15 -31.37 21.93 -12.88
C HIS A 15 -31.23 20.45 -12.48
N VAL A 16 -30.02 19.90 -12.63
CA VAL A 16 -29.72 18.53 -12.18
C VAL A 16 -29.58 18.56 -10.66
N SER A 17 -30.44 17.84 -9.95
CA SER A 17 -30.36 17.70 -8.50
C SER A 17 -29.02 17.08 -8.10
N GLY A 18 -28.22 17.83 -7.36
CA GLY A 18 -26.94 17.35 -6.81
C GLY A 18 -27.14 16.24 -5.77
N ARG A 19 -26.21 15.29 -5.74
CA ARG A 19 -26.07 14.30 -4.65
C ARG A 19 -24.68 14.47 -4.03
N PRO A 20 -24.45 15.51 -3.20
CA PRO A 20 -23.14 15.75 -2.62
C PRO A 20 -22.71 14.53 -1.78
N SER A 21 -21.46 14.10 -1.95
CA SER A 21 -20.88 13.13 -1.04
C SER A 21 -20.75 13.77 0.35
N LYS A 22 -20.88 12.95 1.41
CA LYS A 22 -20.59 13.42 2.75
C LYS A 22 -19.11 13.83 2.79
N ALA A 23 -18.82 15.00 3.37
CA ALA A 23 -17.45 15.42 3.61
C ALA A 23 -16.69 14.32 4.37
N PRO A 24 -15.46 13.98 3.98
CA PRO A 24 -14.68 12.98 4.69
C PRO A 24 -14.44 13.46 6.13
N ARG A 25 -14.62 12.55 7.09
CA ARG A 25 -14.24 12.81 8.47
C ARG A 25 -12.72 12.69 8.58
N ILE A 26 -12.06 13.78 8.94
CA ILE A 26 -10.63 13.75 9.27
C ILE A 26 -10.50 13.11 10.65
N LEU A 27 -9.87 11.94 10.70
CA LEU A 27 -9.54 11.24 11.93
C LEU A 27 -8.03 11.31 12.11
N GLU A 28 -7.59 11.70 13.31
CA GLU A 28 -6.18 11.61 13.68
C GLU A 28 -5.79 10.13 13.80
N VAL A 29 -4.78 9.72 13.03
CA VAL A 29 -4.20 8.37 13.09
C VAL A 29 -2.74 8.51 13.48
N ASN A 30 -2.47 8.29 14.77
CA ASN A 30 -1.10 8.33 15.29
C ASN A 30 -0.41 6.99 15.06
N TRP A 31 0.67 7.00 14.27
CA TRP A 31 1.54 5.84 14.15
C TRP A 31 2.31 5.64 15.45
N ARG A 32 2.22 4.43 16.02
CA ARG A 32 3.03 4.02 17.16
C ARG A 32 4.06 2.99 16.70
N PRO A 33 5.31 3.08 17.16
CA PRO A 33 6.31 2.09 16.83
C PRO A 33 5.91 0.71 17.40
N PRO A 34 6.33 -0.39 16.74
CA PRO A 34 6.16 -1.72 17.29
C PRO A 34 6.92 -1.89 18.60
N LEU A 35 6.63 -2.96 19.33
CA LEU A 35 7.36 -3.30 20.55
C LEU A 35 8.87 -3.40 20.26
N PRO A 36 9.77 -3.08 21.22
CA PRO A 36 11.21 -3.06 21.00
C PRO A 36 11.84 -4.34 20.44
N SER A 37 11.13 -5.46 20.58
CA SER A 37 11.57 -6.79 20.17
C SER A 37 10.92 -7.30 18.87
N CYS A 38 10.14 -6.44 18.21
CA CYS A 38 9.39 -6.69 16.99
C CYS A 38 9.97 -5.84 15.85
N LEU A 39 10.01 -6.41 14.64
CA LEU A 39 10.41 -5.72 13.43
C LEU A 39 9.18 -5.36 12.61
N LYS A 40 8.98 -4.09 12.29
CA LYS A 40 7.97 -3.71 11.31
C LYS A 40 8.45 -4.12 9.93
N VAL A 41 7.65 -4.87 9.17
CA VAL A 41 7.85 -5.06 7.73
C VAL A 41 6.88 -4.19 6.94
N ASN A 42 7.38 -3.48 5.92
CA ASN A 42 6.54 -2.89 4.89
C ASN A 42 6.82 -3.62 3.59
N THR A 43 5.76 -4.00 2.88
CA THR A 43 5.82 -4.66 1.57
C THR A 43 5.03 -3.85 0.56
N ASP A 44 5.40 -3.94 -0.69
CA ASP A 44 4.69 -3.31 -1.80
C ASP A 44 4.88 -4.12 -3.08
N GLY A 45 3.90 -4.03 -3.97
CA GLY A 45 3.88 -4.68 -5.27
C GLY A 45 3.61 -3.71 -6.40
N ALA A 46 4.33 -3.84 -7.51
CA ALA A 46 4.09 -3.03 -8.71
C ALA A 46 3.92 -3.91 -9.95
N ALA A 47 2.92 -3.59 -10.77
CA ALA A 47 2.67 -4.24 -12.06
C ALA A 47 2.34 -3.21 -13.16
N PHE A 48 3.00 -3.31 -14.31
CA PHE A 48 2.76 -2.50 -15.51
C PHE A 48 1.62 -3.11 -16.34
N GLY A 49 0.39 -3.01 -15.84
CA GLY A 49 -0.79 -3.68 -16.38
C GLY A 49 -1.32 -4.76 -15.44
N SER A 50 -2.51 -5.29 -15.71
CA SER A 50 -3.14 -6.33 -14.88
C SER A 50 -3.85 -7.37 -15.76
N PRO A 51 -3.12 -8.36 -16.31
CA PRO A 51 -1.73 -8.71 -15.99
C PRO A 51 -0.69 -7.83 -16.72
N GLY A 52 0.53 -7.74 -16.16
CA GLY A 52 1.62 -6.93 -16.72
C GLY A 52 2.98 -7.25 -16.08
N LEU A 53 4.08 -6.71 -16.63
CA LEU A 53 5.41 -6.88 -16.06
C LEU A 53 5.45 -6.32 -14.64
N ALA A 54 5.92 -7.12 -13.70
CA ALA A 54 5.73 -6.85 -12.29
C ALA A 54 6.88 -7.35 -11.40
N GLY A 55 6.91 -6.79 -10.20
CA GLY A 55 7.83 -7.18 -9.13
C GLY A 55 7.34 -6.67 -7.79
N CYS A 56 7.81 -7.31 -6.72
CA CYS A 56 7.50 -6.92 -5.36
C CYS A 56 8.75 -6.54 -4.58
N ALA A 57 8.58 -5.81 -3.49
CA ALA A 57 9.66 -5.44 -2.60
C ALA A 57 9.16 -5.35 -1.16
N GLY A 58 10.10 -5.32 -0.24
CA GLY A 58 9.81 -5.03 1.15
C GLY A 58 11.04 -4.73 1.95
N PHE A 59 10.85 -4.11 3.12
CA PHE A 59 11.93 -3.81 4.05
C PHE A 59 11.51 -3.96 5.50
N PHE A 60 12.45 -4.38 6.32
CA PHE A 60 12.29 -4.66 7.74
C PHE A 60 12.94 -3.56 8.56
N CYS A 61 12.18 -2.94 9.45
CA CYS A 61 12.63 -1.89 10.34
C CYS A 61 12.48 -2.28 11.81
N THR A 62 13.45 -1.88 12.62
CA THR A 62 13.32 -1.91 14.08
C THR A 62 12.27 -0.91 14.56
N CYS A 63 11.84 -1.04 15.83
CA CYS A 63 10.97 -0.04 16.48
C CYS A 63 11.54 1.39 16.48
N ARG A 64 12.86 1.54 16.35
CA ARG A 64 13.57 2.83 16.27
C ARG A 64 13.70 3.36 14.85
N GLY A 65 13.15 2.66 13.86
CA GLY A 65 13.20 3.05 12.45
C GLY A 65 14.46 2.60 11.69
N PHE A 66 15.41 1.92 12.33
CA PHE A 66 16.58 1.39 11.62
C PHE A 66 16.21 0.22 10.72
N VAL A 67 16.67 0.26 9.46
CA VAL A 67 16.50 -0.83 8.50
C VAL A 67 17.42 -1.99 8.87
N LYS A 68 16.85 -3.18 8.98
CA LYS A 68 17.57 -4.44 9.27
C LYS A 68 17.80 -5.29 8.02
N GLY A 69 16.96 -5.12 7.00
CA GLY A 69 17.07 -5.81 5.71
C GLY A 69 15.99 -5.35 4.74
N TYR A 70 16.16 -5.70 3.47
CA TYR A 70 15.21 -5.41 2.39
C TYR A 70 15.34 -6.46 1.28
N PHE A 71 14.31 -6.55 0.44
CA PHE A 71 14.30 -7.39 -0.75
C PHE A 71 13.55 -6.69 -1.89
N ALA A 72 13.88 -7.07 -3.12
CA ALA A 72 13.17 -6.70 -4.34
C ALA A 72 13.26 -7.89 -5.31
N ILE A 73 12.12 -8.37 -5.79
CA ILE A 73 12.00 -9.62 -6.55
C ILE A 73 11.20 -9.35 -7.82
N PRO A 74 11.77 -9.56 -9.03
CA PRO A 74 11.01 -9.54 -10.27
C PRO A 74 10.13 -10.81 -10.34
N LEU A 75 8.85 -10.64 -10.65
CA LEU A 75 7.87 -11.74 -10.73
C LEU A 75 7.41 -12.06 -12.16
N GLY A 76 7.93 -11.33 -13.15
CA GLY A 76 7.53 -11.51 -14.54
C GLY A 76 6.16 -10.89 -14.82
N VAL A 77 5.30 -11.58 -15.58
CA VAL A 77 3.96 -11.07 -15.92
C VAL A 77 2.94 -11.64 -14.95
N CYS A 78 2.33 -10.80 -14.13
CA CYS A 78 1.32 -11.19 -13.14
C CYS A 78 0.27 -10.09 -12.95
N PHE A 79 -0.81 -10.43 -12.24
CA PHE A 79 -1.82 -9.46 -11.80
C PHE A 79 -1.32 -8.68 -10.57
N ALA A 80 -1.78 -7.43 -10.41
CA ALA A 80 -1.37 -6.60 -9.27
C ALA A 80 -1.61 -7.29 -7.90
N PHE A 81 -2.73 -8.01 -7.74
CA PHE A 81 -3.02 -8.70 -6.48
C PHE A 81 -2.06 -9.87 -6.20
N GLU A 82 -1.55 -10.54 -7.23
CA GLU A 82 -0.58 -11.65 -7.08
C GLU A 82 0.76 -11.12 -6.56
N VAL A 83 1.15 -9.94 -7.03
CA VAL A 83 2.41 -9.28 -6.66
C VAL A 83 2.37 -8.84 -5.19
N GLU A 84 1.25 -8.27 -4.75
CA GLU A 84 1.03 -7.90 -3.34
C GLU A 84 1.08 -9.12 -2.42
N LEU A 85 0.41 -10.21 -2.82
CA LEU A 85 0.44 -11.46 -2.07
C LEU A 85 1.87 -12.04 -2.02
N ALA A 86 2.58 -12.04 -3.14
CA ALA A 86 3.96 -12.50 -3.21
C ALA A 86 4.90 -11.69 -2.31
N ALA A 87 4.71 -10.36 -2.23
CA ALA A 87 5.48 -9.49 -1.34
C ALA A 87 5.38 -9.95 0.12
N VAL A 88 4.17 -10.24 0.59
CA VAL A 88 3.92 -10.73 1.97
C VAL A 88 4.50 -12.13 2.18
N VAL A 89 4.35 -13.04 1.22
CA VAL A 89 4.91 -14.40 1.30
C VAL A 89 6.44 -14.34 1.44
N HIS A 90 7.11 -13.56 0.59
CA HIS A 90 8.57 -13.39 0.67
C HIS A 90 9.00 -12.73 1.98
N ALA A 91 8.26 -11.73 2.47
CA ALA A 91 8.56 -11.10 3.75
C ALA A 91 8.55 -12.11 4.93
N VAL A 92 7.54 -12.99 4.98
CA VAL A 92 7.45 -14.04 6.01
C VAL A 92 8.59 -15.04 5.86
N ASP A 93 8.88 -15.49 4.63
CA ASP A 93 9.95 -16.44 4.35
C ASP A 93 11.33 -15.91 4.73
N TYR A 94 11.63 -14.65 4.36
CA TYR A 94 12.88 -13.99 4.78
C TYR A 94 12.95 -13.84 6.30
N ALA A 95 11.88 -13.37 6.94
CA ALA A 95 11.88 -13.25 8.40
C ALA A 95 12.11 -14.59 9.08
N TRP A 96 11.50 -15.66 8.57
CA TRP A 96 11.72 -17.01 9.06
C TRP A 96 13.17 -17.45 8.90
N THR A 97 13.74 -17.24 7.71
CA THR A 97 15.12 -17.60 7.34
C THR A 97 16.15 -16.86 8.17
N PHE A 98 15.94 -15.57 8.45
CA PHE A 98 16.82 -14.77 9.30
C PHE A 98 16.57 -14.93 10.81
N GLY A 99 15.67 -15.84 11.22
CA GLY A 99 15.35 -16.09 12.62
C GLY A 99 14.58 -14.95 13.30
N TRP A 100 13.95 -14.06 12.54
CA TRP A 100 13.13 -12.97 13.07
C TRP A 100 11.72 -13.49 13.37
N ARG A 101 11.53 -13.92 14.62
CA ARG A 101 10.28 -14.55 15.10
C ARG A 101 9.17 -13.56 15.50
N ARG A 102 9.42 -12.25 15.40
CA ARG A 102 8.48 -11.19 15.77
C ARG A 102 8.51 -10.09 14.72
N LEU A 103 7.51 -10.10 13.84
CA LEU A 103 7.17 -9.01 12.92
C LEU A 103 6.00 -8.17 13.45
#